data_AF-A0A3C1IIX8-F1
#
_entry.id   AF-A0A3C1IIX8-F1
#
_cell.length_a   1.000
_cell.length_b   1.000
_cell.length_c   1.000
_cell.angle_alpha   90.00
_cell.angle_beta   90.00
_cell.angle_gamma   90.00
#
_symmetry.space_group_name_H-M   'P 1'
#
loop_
_entity.id
_entity.type
_entity.pdbx_description
1 polymer ?
#
loop_
_entity_poly.entity_id
_entity_poly.type
_entity_poly.pdbx_seq_one_letter_code
_entity_poly.pdbx_strand_id
1 'polypeptide(L)'
;MYQDKKKIVLGFLIFPGFPMSCLTSAIEPLRAANEIAGAEVFAWKLISETGDRVKSSALVSFDPDLTLDTADDLDFLILLSSPLAQFKNPKHANGRLR
;
A
#
# COMPACT_ATOMS: atom_id res chain seq x y z
N MET A 1 -21.25 15.77 -6.82
CA MET A 1 -20.05 16.64 -6.75
C MET A 1 -18.74 15.91 -7.10
N TYR A 2 -18.67 14.56 -7.05
CA TYR A 2 -17.42 13.80 -7.27
C TYR A 2 -17.41 12.81 -8.45
N GLN A 3 -18.49 12.72 -9.24
CA GLN A 3 -18.67 11.66 -10.24
C GLN A 3 -17.68 11.72 -11.43
N ASP A 4 -16.96 12.84 -11.62
CA ASP A 4 -16.02 13.03 -12.75
C ASP A 4 -14.56 13.28 -12.32
N LYS A 5 -14.21 13.11 -11.03
CA LYS A 5 -12.81 13.28 -10.59
C LYS A 5 -12.02 11.97 -10.73
N LYS A 6 -10.80 12.06 -11.28
CA LYS A 6 -9.82 10.96 -11.27
C LYS A 6 -9.65 10.49 -9.82
N LYS A 7 -9.81 9.19 -9.57
CA LYS A 7 -9.57 8.57 -8.26
C LYS A 7 -8.07 8.67 -7.93
N ILE A 8 -7.76 8.91 -6.66
CA ILE A 8 -6.39 8.86 -6.16
C ILE A 8 -6.10 7.42 -5.73
N VAL A 9 -5.11 6.78 -6.33
CA VAL A 9 -4.76 5.38 -6.06
C VAL A 9 -3.48 5.29 -5.23
N LEU A 10 -3.57 4.67 -4.06
CA LEU A 10 -2.46 4.46 -3.14
C LEU A 10 -2.04 3.00 -3.11
N GLY A 11 -0.76 2.72 -3.34
CA GLY A 11 -0.16 1.42 -3.12
C GLY A 11 0.46 1.32 -1.72
N PHE A 12 0.12 0.29 -0.97
CA PHE A 12 0.77 -0.05 0.30
C PHE A 12 1.67 -1.27 0.09
N LEU A 13 2.98 -1.03 -0.08
CA LEU A 13 3.99 -2.09 -0.18
C LEU A 13 4.31 -2.63 1.21
N ILE A 14 3.88 -3.86 1.49
CA ILE A 14 4.00 -4.51 2.79
C ILE A 14 5.11 -5.55 2.83
N PHE A 15 5.92 -5.50 3.89
CA PHE A 15 6.97 -6.47 4.18
C PHE A 15 6.61 -7.35 5.38
N PRO A 16 7.17 -8.57 5.51
CA PRO A 16 6.99 -9.38 6.71
C PRO A 16 7.29 -8.59 7.99
N GLY A 17 6.37 -8.66 8.94
CA GLY A 17 6.44 -7.93 10.20
C GLY A 17 6.08 -6.45 10.11
N PHE A 18 5.51 -5.97 9.00
CA PHE A 18 5.04 -4.59 8.90
C PHE A 18 4.05 -4.25 10.03
N PRO A 19 4.06 -2.99 10.54
CA PRO A 19 3.15 -2.59 11.60
C PRO A 19 1.70 -2.53 11.09
N MET A 20 0.86 -3.45 11.54
CA MET A 20 -0.57 -3.50 11.14
C MET A 20 -1.30 -2.19 11.51
N SER A 21 -0.96 -1.60 12.66
CA SER A 21 -1.52 -0.33 13.11
C SER A 21 -1.26 0.82 12.13
N CYS A 22 -0.07 0.88 11.50
CA CYS A 22 0.22 1.91 10.51
C CYS A 22 -0.64 1.76 9.25
N LEU A 23 -0.85 0.53 8.78
CA LEU A 23 -1.73 0.26 7.64
C LEU A 23 -3.17 0.71 7.96
N THR A 24 -3.70 0.32 9.12
CA THR A 24 -5.08 0.67 9.49
C THR A 24 -5.23 2.18 9.73
N SER A 25 -4.26 2.82 10.38
CA SER A 25 -4.26 4.28 10.58
C SER A 25 -4.19 5.07 9.26
N ALA A 26 -3.60 4.50 8.20
CA ALA A 26 -3.58 5.13 6.88
C ALA A 26 -4.88 4.91 6.10
N ILE A 27 -5.45 3.70 6.14
CA ILE A 27 -6.65 3.34 5.36
C ILE A 27 -7.94 3.92 5.96
N GLU A 28 -8.11 3.89 7.28
CA GLU A 28 -9.38 4.28 7.90
C GLU A 28 -9.83 5.73 7.60
N PRO A 29 -8.94 6.74 7.62
CA PRO A 29 -9.32 8.09 7.22
C PRO A 29 -9.76 8.18 5.75
N LEU A 30 -9.13 7.43 4.84
CA LEU A 30 -9.48 7.41 3.41
C LEU A 30 -10.84 6.77 3.19
N ARG A 31 -11.11 5.66 3.89
CA ARG A 31 -12.40 4.98 3.88
C ARG A 31 -13.51 5.90 4.39
N ALA A 32 -13.28 6.58 5.52
CA ALA A 32 -14.23 7.54 6.07
C ALA A 32 -14.45 8.73 5.13
N ALA A 33 -13.39 9.24 4.47
CA ALA A 33 -13.51 10.31 3.49
C ALA A 33 -14.38 9.90 2.29
N ASN A 34 -14.21 8.67 1.78
CA ASN A 34 -15.06 8.13 0.72
C ASN A 34 -16.54 8.01 1.16
N GLU A 35 -16.78 7.54 2.39
CA GLU A 35 -18.11 7.41 2.98
C GLU A 35 -18.81 8.77 3.08
N ILE A 36 -18.11 9.78 3.62
CA ILE A 36 -18.61 11.15 3.74
C ILE A 36 -18.84 11.78 2.35
N ALA A 37 -17.98 11.51 1.38
CA ALA A 37 -18.10 12.02 0.02
C ALA A 37 -19.22 11.35 -0.78
N GLY A 38 -19.71 10.18 -0.35
CA GLY A 38 -20.63 9.34 -1.11
C GLY A 38 -20.06 8.88 -2.45
N ALA A 39 -18.73 8.81 -2.56
CA ALA A 39 -18.00 8.46 -3.78
C ALA A 39 -16.63 7.88 -3.45
N GLU A 40 -16.12 7.02 -4.32
CA GLU A 40 -14.78 6.45 -4.20
C GLU A 40 -13.74 7.45 -4.73
N VAL A 41 -13.37 8.43 -3.90
CA VAL A 41 -12.35 9.45 -4.22
C VAL A 41 -10.93 8.88 -4.06
N PHE A 42 -10.75 8.00 -3.07
CA PHE A 42 -9.50 7.29 -2.79
C PHE A 42 -9.68 5.79 -3.04
N ALA A 43 -8.73 5.17 -3.71
CA ALA A 43 -8.60 3.73 -3.83
C ALA A 43 -7.24 3.29 -3.30
N TRP A 44 -7.13 2.04 -2.87
CA TRP A 44 -5.85 1.50 -2.41
C TRP A 44 -5.62 0.07 -2.88
N LYS A 45 -4.35 -0.32 -2.93
CA LYS A 45 -3.87 -1.66 -3.29
C LYS A 45 -2.86 -2.13 -2.26
N LEU A 46 -3.00 -3.36 -1.78
CA LEU A 46 -1.95 -4.05 -1.04
C LEU A 46 -0.96 -4.65 -2.02
N ILE A 47 0.31 -4.39 -1.81
CA ILE A 47 1.39 -4.82 -2.71
C ILE A 47 2.39 -5.60 -1.89
N SER A 48 2.81 -6.76 -2.38
CA SER A 48 3.99 -7.44 -1.86
C SER A 48 5.07 -7.47 -2.93
N GLU A 49 6.32 -7.72 -2.55
CA GLU A 49 7.40 -7.79 -3.53
C GLU A 49 7.20 -8.89 -4.59
N THR A 50 6.60 -10.02 -4.21
CA THR A 50 6.59 -11.26 -5.02
C THR A 50 5.23 -11.90 -5.21
N GLY A 51 4.18 -11.36 -4.59
CA GLY A 51 2.80 -11.88 -4.66
C GLY A 51 2.44 -12.81 -3.51
N ASP A 52 3.43 -13.23 -2.72
CA ASP A 52 3.23 -14.07 -1.53
C ASP A 52 2.41 -13.35 -0.45
N ARG A 53 1.67 -14.14 0.35
CA ARG A 53 1.01 -13.63 1.57
C ARG A 53 2.02 -13.04 2.53
N VAL A 54 1.69 -11.89 3.11
CA VAL A 54 2.57 -11.18 4.04
C VAL A 54 1.96 -11.17 5.43
N LYS A 55 2.72 -11.64 6.42
CA LYS A 55 2.32 -11.62 7.82
C LYS A 55 2.73 -10.30 8.47
N SER A 56 1.78 -9.61 9.10
CA SER A 56 1.98 -8.37 9.83
C SER A 56 2.63 -8.58 11.21
N SER A 57 2.97 -7.49 11.90
CA SER A 57 3.45 -7.49 13.29
C SER A 57 2.47 -8.13 14.28
N ALA A 58 1.17 -8.13 13.97
CA ALA A 58 0.11 -8.73 14.77
C ALA A 58 -0.16 -10.20 14.40
N LEU A 59 0.72 -10.83 13.61
CA LEU A 59 0.61 -12.20 13.11
C LEU A 59 -0.57 -12.48 12.15
N VAL A 60 -1.34 -11.46 11.79
CA VAL A 60 -2.38 -11.52 10.75
C VAL A 60 -1.73 -11.56 9.37
N SER A 61 -2.18 -12.47 8.51
CA SER A 61 -1.69 -12.63 7.13
C SER A 61 -2.59 -11.91 6.15
N PHE A 62 -1.97 -11.17 5.22
CA PHE A 62 -2.65 -10.39 4.18
C PHE A 62 -2.33 -10.99 2.81
N ASP A 63 -3.34 -10.99 1.95
CA ASP A 63 -3.21 -11.35 0.54
C ASP A 63 -3.01 -10.06 -0.27
N PRO A 64 -1.89 -9.91 -1.00
CA PRO A 64 -1.64 -8.72 -1.80
C PRO A 64 -2.53 -8.72 -3.05
N ASP A 65 -2.96 -7.53 -3.48
CA ASP A 65 -3.67 -7.33 -4.74
C ASP A 65 -2.73 -7.43 -5.95
N LEU A 66 -1.48 -6.97 -5.77
CA LEU A 66 -0.47 -6.84 -6.81
C LEU A 66 0.92 -7.24 -6.31
N THR A 67 1.80 -7.54 -7.25
CA THR A 67 3.25 -7.64 -7.04
C THR A 67 3.91 -6.28 -7.28
N LEU A 68 5.09 -6.05 -6.70
CA LEU A 68 5.79 -4.77 -6.87
C LEU A 68 6.17 -4.49 -8.34
N ASP A 69 6.40 -5.53 -9.15
CA ASP A 69 6.72 -5.40 -10.58
C ASP A 69 5.50 -5.11 -11.46
N THR A 70 4.28 -5.30 -10.95
CA THR A 70 3.02 -4.98 -11.67
C THR A 70 2.28 -3.79 -11.05
N ALA A 71 2.90 -3.11 -10.09
CA ALA A 71 2.35 -1.98 -9.36
C ALA A 71 2.46 -0.66 -10.16
N ASP A 72 1.91 -0.66 -11.37
CA ASP A 72 1.82 0.52 -12.23
C ASP A 72 0.60 1.40 -11.85
N ASP A 73 0.54 2.62 -12.40
CA ASP A 73 -0.60 3.56 -12.27
C ASP A 73 -1.00 3.99 -10.84
N LEU A 74 -0.06 3.96 -9.91
CA LEU A 74 -0.24 4.50 -8.56
C LEU A 74 0.05 6.00 -8.53
N ASP A 75 -0.80 6.77 -7.84
CA ASP A 75 -0.48 8.17 -7.53
C ASP A 75 0.48 8.27 -6.33
N PHE A 76 0.44 7.29 -5.42
CA PHE A 76 1.34 7.19 -4.26
C PHE A 76 1.77 5.74 -4.00
N LEU A 77 3.03 5.54 -3.60
CA LEU A 77 3.53 4.27 -3.06
C LEU A 77 4.04 4.49 -1.63
N ILE A 78 3.45 3.79 -0.67
CA ILE A 78 3.77 3.87 0.75
C ILE A 78 4.39 2.53 1.17
N LEU A 79 5.59 2.59 1.71
CA LEU A 79 6.31 1.43 2.22
C LEU A 79 5.98 1.21 3.71
N LEU A 80 5.51 0.01 4.04
CA LEU A 80 5.32 -0.43 5.42
C LEU A 80 6.20 -1.64 5.70
N SER A 81 7.13 -1.49 6.63
CA SER A 81 8.11 -2.53 6.92
C SER A 81 8.47 -2.61 8.39
N SER A 82 9.04 -3.74 8.79
CA SER A 82 9.78 -3.81 10.05
C SER A 82 11.13 -3.08 9.89
N PRO A 83 11.81 -2.71 11.00
CA PRO A 83 13.12 -2.07 10.95
C PRO A 83 14.22 -2.93 10.30
N LEU A 84 14.00 -4.24 10.18
CA LEU A 84 14.96 -5.20 9.63
C LEU A 84 14.56 -5.74 8.26
N ALA A 85 13.48 -5.21 7.68
CA ALA A 85 13.01 -5.67 6.38
C ALA A 85 14.04 -5.43 5.28
N GLN A 86 14.17 -6.40 4.39
CA GLN A 86 15.01 -6.32 3.20
C GLN A 86 14.19 -6.76 1.99
N PHE A 87 14.49 -6.16 0.84
CA PHE A 87 14.00 -6.69 -0.45
C PHE A 87 14.61 -8.07 -0.69
N LYS A 88 13.79 -9.02 -1.15
CA LYS A 88 14.24 -10.33 -1.63
C LYS A 88 15.11 -10.18 -2.88
N ASN A 89 14.78 -9.25 -3.77
CA ASN A 89 15.50 -8.95 -4.99
C ASN A 89 15.87 -7.45 -5.05
N PRO A 90 16.87 -7.02 -4.26
CA PRO A 90 17.26 -5.61 -4.21
C PRO A 90 17.80 -5.16 -5.57
N LYS A 91 17.25 -4.09 -6.10
CA LYS A 91 17.72 -3.44 -7.33
C LYS A 91 18.00 -1.97 -7.08
N HIS A 92 19.04 -1.44 -7.71
CA HIS A 92 19.26 0.00 -7.74
C HIS A 92 18.15 0.66 -8.55
N ALA A 93 17.45 1.60 -7.92
CA ALA A 93 16.57 2.51 -8.62
C ALA A 93 17.38 3.61 -9.30
N ASN A 94 16.86 4.14 -10.40
CA ASN A 94 17.40 5.36 -11.03
C ASN A 94 17.15 6.61 -10.16
N GLY A 95 16.29 6.50 -9.15
CA GLY A 95 16.00 7.55 -8.18
C GLY A 95 17.02 7.58 -7.03
N ARG A 96 17.37 8.79 -6.59
CA ARG A 96 18.15 9.03 -5.38
C ARG A 96 17.26 9.77 -4.38
N LEU A 97 16.93 9.12 -3.26
CA LEU A 97 16.32 9.80 -2.12
C LEU A 97 17.31 10.87 -1.65
N ARG A 98 16.87 12.13 -1.65
CA ARG A 98 17.62 13.28 -1.15
C ARG A 98 17.15 13.63 0.24
#